data_AF-A0A5S4WH56-F1
#
_entry.id   AF-A0A5S4WH56-F1
#
_cell.length_a   1.000
_cell.length_b   1.000
_cell.length_c   1.000
_cell.angle_alpha   90.00
_cell.angle_beta   90.00
_cell.angle_gamma   90.00
#
_symmetry.space_group_name_H-M   'P 1'
#
loop_
_entity.id
_entity.type
_entity.pdbx_description
1 polymer ?
#
loop_
_entity_poly.entity_id
_entity_poly.type
_entity_poly.pdbx_seq_one_letter_code
_entity_poly.pdbx_strand_id
1 'polypeptide(L)'
;MPSPAPSRFTLRTALRRFRGNRCGSAAVEFALVAPMFFALLFAIIETALMFFASQVLETITQDSARVVLTGQAQSGSVASCAVNSVSTPCTQATFKSYVCKQIPALFDCNSLRVDVQSYSDFSSVTLGNYTACNFDPTTTGYNPISRTRSRRACRSSRRTTTRS
;
A
#
# COMPACT_ATOMS: atom_id res chain seq x y z
N MET A 1 35.63 -66.58 12.71
CA MET A 1 34.57 -66.00 11.86
C MET A 1 35.18 -64.82 11.11
N PRO A 2 35.30 -64.85 9.77
CA PRO A 2 35.93 -63.77 9.02
C PRO A 2 34.96 -62.60 8.84
N SER A 3 35.48 -61.39 9.04
CA SER A 3 34.75 -60.12 8.93
C SER A 3 34.54 -59.74 7.45
N PRO A 4 33.36 -59.26 7.01
CA PRO A 4 33.14 -58.87 5.63
C PRO A 4 33.76 -57.50 5.33
N ALA A 5 34.58 -57.43 4.28
CA ALA A 5 35.17 -56.17 3.79
C ALA A 5 34.09 -55.26 3.17
N PRO A 6 34.20 -53.92 3.32
CA PRO A 6 33.23 -52.99 2.75
C PRO A 6 33.35 -52.91 1.23
N SER A 7 32.24 -53.19 0.55
CA SER A 7 32.08 -53.01 -0.90
C SER A 7 32.24 -51.53 -1.25
N ARG A 8 33.37 -51.18 -1.87
CA ARG A 8 33.56 -49.85 -2.47
C ARG A 8 32.71 -49.77 -3.73
N PHE A 9 31.48 -49.27 -3.60
CA PHE A 9 30.69 -48.85 -4.75
C PHE A 9 31.47 -47.78 -5.51
N THR A 10 32.10 -48.17 -6.62
CA THR A 10 32.88 -47.27 -7.45
C THR A 10 31.92 -46.35 -8.19
N LEU A 11 32.06 -45.03 -8.01
CA LEU A 11 31.31 -43.99 -8.73
C LEU A 11 31.27 -44.22 -10.25
N ARG A 12 32.29 -44.87 -10.80
CA ARG A 12 32.39 -45.27 -12.22
C ARG A 12 31.27 -46.23 -12.66
N THR A 13 30.83 -47.13 -11.78
CA THR A 13 29.77 -48.11 -12.06
C THR A 13 28.38 -47.46 -11.94
N ALA A 14 28.22 -46.54 -10.99
CA ALA A 14 27.01 -45.71 -10.89
C ALA A 14 26.83 -44.82 -12.14
N LEU A 15 27.89 -44.13 -12.58
CA LEU A 15 27.87 -43.29 -13.79
C LEU A 15 27.59 -44.09 -15.08
N ARG A 16 28.10 -45.33 -15.20
CA ARG A 16 27.75 -46.22 -16.33
C ARG A 16 26.26 -46.63 -16.31
N ARG A 17 25.67 -46.81 -15.12
CA ARG A 17 24.25 -47.16 -14.96
C ARG A 17 23.33 -45.96 -15.26
N PHE A 18 23.79 -44.73 -15.00
CA PHE A 18 23.08 -43.51 -15.42
C PHE A 18 23.16 -43.26 -16.94
N ARG A 19 24.25 -43.65 -17.61
CA ARG A 19 24.44 -43.48 -19.07
C ARG A 19 23.46 -44.28 -19.94
N GLY A 20 22.80 -45.32 -19.40
CA GLY A 20 21.84 -46.15 -20.14
C GLY A 20 20.37 -45.72 -19.96
N ASN A 21 20.09 -44.75 -19.07
CA ASN A 21 18.72 -44.47 -18.65
C ASN A 21 18.14 -43.26 -19.42
N ARG A 22 17.35 -43.53 -20.46
CA ARG A 22 16.71 -42.51 -21.31
C ARG A 22 15.82 -41.54 -20.52
N CYS A 23 15.24 -41.99 -19.41
CA CYS A 23 14.47 -41.14 -18.50
C CYS A 23 15.31 -40.06 -17.80
N GLY A 24 16.63 -40.26 -17.65
CA GLY A 24 17.53 -39.23 -17.10
C GLY A 24 17.85 -38.11 -18.09
N SER A 25 17.89 -38.41 -19.40
CA SER A 25 18.11 -37.39 -20.45
C SER A 25 16.93 -36.40 -20.51
N ALA A 26 15.71 -36.92 -20.50
CA ALA A 26 14.50 -36.09 -20.48
C ALA A 26 14.45 -35.18 -19.24
N ALA A 27 14.84 -35.69 -18.06
CA ALA A 27 14.90 -34.87 -16.84
C ALA A 27 15.90 -33.71 -16.95
N VAL A 28 17.05 -33.92 -17.61
CA VAL A 28 18.05 -32.86 -17.84
C VAL A 28 17.58 -31.85 -18.88
N GLU A 29 16.89 -32.31 -19.94
CA GLU A 29 16.29 -31.43 -20.96
C GLU A 29 15.24 -30.49 -20.35
N PHE A 30 14.36 -31.02 -19.50
CA PHE A 30 13.39 -30.19 -18.76
C PHE A 30 14.06 -29.27 -17.74
N ALA A 31 15.13 -29.73 -17.07
CA ALA A 31 15.86 -28.90 -16.10
C ALA A 31 16.55 -27.69 -16.76
N LEU A 32 16.87 -27.73 -18.05
CA LEU A 32 17.43 -26.60 -18.79
C LEU A 32 16.36 -25.56 -19.17
N VAL A 33 15.14 -25.99 -19.50
CA VAL A 33 14.05 -25.09 -19.91
C VAL A 33 13.25 -24.54 -18.73
N ALA A 34 13.11 -25.33 -17.66
CA ALA A 34 12.40 -24.97 -16.44
C ALA A 34 12.84 -23.61 -15.83
N PRO A 35 14.13 -23.29 -15.63
CA PRO A 35 14.53 -22.02 -15.03
C PRO A 35 14.13 -20.81 -15.88
N MET A 36 14.19 -20.92 -17.21
CA MET A 36 13.76 -19.87 -18.13
C MET A 36 12.25 -19.64 -18.04
N PHE A 37 11.47 -20.74 -17.98
CA PHE A 37 10.01 -20.67 -17.82
C PHE A 37 9.62 -20.05 -16.47
N PHE A 38 10.23 -20.49 -15.38
CA PHE A 38 9.94 -19.93 -14.05
C PHE A 38 10.38 -18.47 -13.92
N ALA A 39 11.51 -18.07 -14.51
CA ALA A 39 11.94 -16.68 -14.52
C ALA A 39 10.91 -15.77 -15.23
N LEU A 40 10.42 -16.19 -16.39
CA LEU A 40 9.39 -15.46 -17.12
C LEU A 40 8.06 -15.45 -16.36
N LEU A 41 7.69 -16.57 -15.74
CA LEU A 41 6.47 -16.68 -14.92
C LEU A 41 6.53 -15.75 -13.70
N PHE A 42 7.65 -15.71 -12.97
CA PHE A 42 7.84 -14.77 -11.86
C PHE A 42 7.83 -13.32 -12.34
N ALA A 43 8.45 -13.00 -13.48
CA ALA A 43 8.39 -11.66 -14.06
C ALA A 43 6.96 -11.23 -14.39
N ILE A 44 6.12 -12.12 -14.93
CA ILE A 44 4.70 -11.83 -15.19
C ILE A 44 3.94 -11.62 -13.88
N ILE A 45 4.14 -12.48 -12.88
CA ILE A 45 3.47 -12.34 -11.58
C ILE A 45 3.87 -11.05 -10.89
N GLU A 46 5.16 -10.72 -10.87
CA GLU A 46 5.69 -9.50 -10.27
C GLU A 46 5.12 -8.25 -10.95
N THR A 47 5.13 -8.21 -12.29
CA THR A 47 4.54 -7.09 -13.03
C THR A 47 3.03 -6.99 -12.82
N ALA A 48 2.30 -8.11 -12.79
CA ALA A 48 0.87 -8.12 -12.48
C ALA A 48 0.58 -7.56 -11.09
N LEU A 49 1.38 -7.93 -10.07
CA LEU A 49 1.25 -7.40 -8.71
C LEU A 49 1.58 -5.90 -8.64
N MET A 50 2.60 -5.43 -9.36
CA MET A 50 2.93 -4.00 -9.44
C MET A 50 1.78 -3.17 -10.04
N PHE A 51 1.18 -3.64 -11.13
CA PHE A 51 0.03 -2.97 -11.74
C PHE A 51 -1.22 -3.03 -10.85
N PHE A 52 -1.47 -4.17 -10.20
CA PHE A 52 -2.57 -4.31 -9.26
C PHE A 52 -2.44 -3.34 -8.08
N ALA A 53 -1.24 -3.27 -7.47
CA ALA A 53 -0.93 -2.34 -6.39
C ALA A 53 -1.20 -0.89 -6.80
N SER A 54 -0.77 -0.51 -8.00
CA SER A 54 -0.94 0.85 -8.54
C SER A 54 -2.42 1.21 -8.72
N GLN A 55 -3.22 0.33 -9.32
CA GLN A 55 -4.66 0.56 -9.53
C GLN A 55 -5.43 0.67 -8.22
N VAL A 56 -5.10 -0.18 -7.24
CA VAL A 56 -5.74 -0.14 -5.93
C VAL A 56 -5.37 1.14 -5.18
N LEU A 57 -4.09 1.53 -5.19
CA LEU A 57 -3.64 2.76 -4.54
C LEU A 57 -4.31 4.01 -5.14
N GLU A 58 -4.45 4.06 -6.46
CA GLU A 58 -5.15 5.15 -7.14
C GLU A 58 -6.62 5.23 -6.71
N THR A 59 -7.31 4.09 -6.68
CA THR A 59 -8.71 4.00 -6.25
C THR A 59 -8.89 4.52 -4.82
N ILE A 60 -8.02 4.08 -3.91
CA ILE A 60 -8.08 4.49 -2.50
C ILE A 60 -7.74 5.96 -2.33
N THR A 61 -6.76 6.47 -3.08
CA THR A 61 -6.40 7.89 -3.09
C THR A 61 -7.58 8.75 -3.55
N GLN A 62 -8.28 8.34 -4.60
CA GLN A 62 -9.47 9.03 -5.11
C GLN A 62 -10.62 9.03 -4.08
N ASP A 63 -10.88 7.89 -3.43
CA ASP A 63 -11.89 7.81 -2.38
C ASP A 63 -11.53 8.67 -1.16
N SER A 64 -10.26 8.65 -0.75
CA SER A 64 -9.74 9.47 0.34
C SER A 64 -9.83 10.97 0.02
N ALA A 65 -9.53 11.36 -1.22
CA ALA A 65 -9.68 12.73 -1.68
C ALA A 65 -11.14 13.18 -1.62
N ARG A 66 -12.10 12.33 -2.03
CA ARG A 66 -13.54 12.62 -1.91
C ARG A 66 -13.95 12.87 -0.47
N VAL A 67 -13.48 12.07 0.48
CA VAL A 67 -13.77 12.25 1.91
C VAL A 67 -13.29 13.62 2.43
N VAL A 68 -12.13 14.09 1.98
CA VAL A 68 -11.62 15.42 2.34
C VAL A 68 -12.39 16.55 1.64
N LEU A 69 -12.67 16.42 0.34
CA LEU A 69 -13.34 17.44 -0.47
C LEU A 69 -14.81 17.65 -0.09
N THR A 70 -15.50 16.56 0.27
CA THR A 70 -16.88 16.60 0.75
C THR A 70 -17.01 17.15 2.18
N GLY A 71 -15.90 17.28 2.90
CA GLY A 71 -15.89 17.77 4.27
C GLY A 71 -16.11 16.68 5.33
N GLN A 72 -16.18 15.40 4.94
CA GLN A 72 -16.47 14.29 5.85
C GLN A 72 -15.36 14.09 6.89
N ALA A 73 -14.10 14.27 6.49
CA ALA A 73 -12.96 14.22 7.42
C ALA A 73 -13.05 15.35 8.47
N GLN A 74 -13.50 16.53 8.07
CA GLN A 74 -13.58 17.72 8.91
C GLN A 74 -14.83 17.72 9.80
N SER A 75 -15.91 17.08 9.36
CA SER A 75 -17.13 16.91 10.15
C SER A 75 -17.08 15.73 11.10
N GLY A 76 -16.03 14.90 11.07
CA GLY A 76 -15.93 13.68 11.87
C GLY A 76 -16.98 12.64 11.49
N SER A 77 -17.47 12.68 10.25
CA SER A 77 -18.45 11.71 9.73
C SER A 77 -17.83 10.36 9.39
N VAL A 78 -16.49 10.29 9.41
CA VAL A 78 -15.71 9.08 9.20
C VAL A 78 -15.51 8.37 10.54
N ALA A 79 -15.83 7.07 10.60
CA ALA A 79 -15.80 6.28 11.84
C ALA A 79 -14.44 6.28 12.55
N SER A 80 -13.34 6.37 11.80
CA SER A 80 -11.97 6.45 12.32
C SER A 80 -11.62 7.76 13.02
N CYS A 81 -12.42 8.81 12.85
CA CYS A 81 -12.19 10.14 13.42
C CYS A 81 -13.11 10.46 14.60
N ALA A 82 -14.06 9.56 14.90
CA ALA A 82 -14.85 9.65 16.12
C ALA A 82 -13.95 9.31 17.32
N VAL A 83 -13.91 10.20 18.31
CA VAL A 83 -13.23 9.98 19.59
C VAL A 83 -14.31 9.88 20.64
N ASN A 84 -14.33 8.81 21.43
CA ASN A 84 -15.35 8.57 22.46
C ASN A 84 -16.80 8.71 21.92
N SER A 85 -17.06 8.19 20.72
CA SER A 85 -18.36 8.28 20.02
C SER A 85 -18.81 9.70 19.65
N VAL A 86 -17.94 10.70 19.76
CA VAL A 86 -18.20 12.09 19.34
C VAL A 86 -17.49 12.36 18.02
N SER A 87 -18.27 12.76 17.01
CA SER A 87 -17.79 13.16 15.69
C SER A 87 -16.86 14.38 15.81
N THR A 88 -15.56 14.14 15.62
CA THR A 88 -14.48 15.11 15.77
C THR A 88 -13.75 15.24 14.43
N PRO A 89 -13.25 16.43 14.05
CA PRO A 89 -12.39 16.55 12.87
C PRO A 89 -11.21 15.56 12.95
N CYS A 90 -10.95 14.87 11.85
CA CYS A 90 -9.81 13.97 11.74
C CYS A 90 -8.50 14.71 12.00
N THR A 91 -7.55 14.03 12.63
CA THR A 91 -6.15 14.45 12.68
C THR A 91 -5.37 13.66 11.63
N GLN A 92 -4.11 14.03 11.38
CA GLN A 92 -3.25 13.29 10.44
C GLN A 92 -3.18 11.79 10.78
N ALA A 93 -3.04 11.45 12.06
CA ALA A 93 -2.92 10.08 12.52
C ALA A 93 -4.22 9.27 12.32
N THR A 94 -5.37 9.84 12.65
CA THR A 94 -6.66 9.13 12.49
C THR A 94 -7.07 9.01 11.02
N PHE A 95 -6.73 10.02 10.21
CA PHE A 95 -6.93 9.96 8.77
C PHE A 95 -5.98 8.95 8.11
N LYS A 96 -4.71 8.87 8.53
CA LYS A 96 -3.80 7.81 8.09
C LYS A 96 -4.36 6.43 8.40
N SER A 97 -4.89 6.22 9.61
CA SER A 97 -5.55 4.97 9.99
C SER A 97 -6.79 4.64 9.15
N TYR A 98 -7.53 5.66 8.70
CA TYR A 98 -8.64 5.47 7.75
C TYR A 98 -8.14 4.89 6.42
N VAL A 99 -7.19 5.58 5.79
CA VAL A 99 -6.61 5.16 4.51
C VAL A 99 -6.00 3.77 4.63
N CYS A 100 -5.30 3.51 5.74
CA CYS A 100 -4.71 2.22 6.07
C CYS A 100 -5.70 1.04 6.13
N LYS A 101 -6.95 1.27 6.53
CA LYS A 101 -7.97 0.21 6.53
C LYS A 101 -8.49 -0.11 5.13
N GLN A 102 -8.38 0.84 4.20
CA GLN A 102 -8.81 0.67 2.82
C GLN A 102 -7.75 -0.05 1.96
N ILE A 103 -6.49 -0.02 2.38
CA ILE A 103 -5.37 -0.57 1.61
C ILE A 103 -5.25 -2.09 1.86
N PRO A 104 -5.18 -2.93 0.82
CA PRO A 104 -4.90 -4.35 0.99
C PRO A 104 -3.52 -4.56 1.64
N ALA A 105 -3.29 -5.73 2.24
CA ALA A 105 -2.05 -6.10 2.95
C ALA A 105 -0.75 -6.06 2.12
N LEU A 106 -0.79 -5.49 0.92
CA LEU A 106 0.32 -5.30 -0.02
C LEU A 106 1.18 -4.07 0.31
N PHE A 107 0.70 -3.13 1.15
CA PHE A 107 1.44 -1.92 1.54
C PHE A 107 1.64 -1.84 3.05
N ASP A 108 2.83 -1.42 3.47
CA ASP A 108 3.11 -1.13 4.88
C ASP A 108 2.62 0.28 5.25
N CYS A 109 1.64 0.31 6.14
CA CYS A 109 1.10 1.54 6.70
C CYS A 109 2.13 2.40 7.45
N ASN A 110 3.23 1.84 7.94
CA ASN A 110 4.28 2.65 8.55
C ASN A 110 4.99 3.52 7.52
N SER A 111 5.22 2.96 6.33
CA SER A 111 5.85 3.64 5.18
C SER A 111 4.90 4.58 4.44
N LEU A 112 3.58 4.43 4.63
CA LEU A 112 2.57 5.32 4.04
C LEU A 112 2.56 6.69 4.71
N ARG A 113 2.65 7.75 3.91
CA ARG A 113 2.57 9.15 4.35
C ARG A 113 1.35 9.81 3.75
N VAL A 114 0.67 10.64 4.55
CA VAL A 114 -0.51 11.40 4.13
C VAL A 114 -0.27 12.85 4.46
N ASP A 115 -0.22 13.67 3.41
CA ASP A 115 -0.10 15.13 3.50
C ASP A 115 -1.36 15.73 2.87
N VAL A 116 -2.08 16.54 3.64
CA VAL A 116 -3.31 17.20 3.18
C VAL A 116 -3.16 18.67 3.50
N GLN A 117 -3.06 19.50 2.47
CA GLN A 117 -2.91 20.94 2.61
C GLN A 117 -3.99 21.65 1.80
N SER A 118 -4.67 22.60 2.43
CA SER A 118 -5.54 23.54 1.75
C SER A 118 -4.90 24.92 1.70
N TYR A 119 -4.95 25.55 0.54
CA TYR A 119 -4.45 26.89 0.28
C TYR A 119 -5.61 27.78 -0.18
N SER A 120 -5.56 29.08 0.12
CA SER A 120 -6.58 30.04 -0.36
C SER A 120 -6.41 30.33 -1.85
N ASP A 121 -5.16 30.32 -2.32
CA ASP A 121 -4.78 30.70 -3.68
C ASP A 121 -3.63 29.82 -4.18
N PHE A 122 -3.59 29.57 -5.49
CA PHE A 122 -2.52 28.76 -6.11
C PHE A 122 -1.11 29.35 -5.92
N SER A 123 -0.99 30.67 -5.78
CA SER A 123 0.29 31.35 -5.52
C SER A 123 0.86 31.07 -4.12
N SER A 124 0.03 30.61 -3.19
CA SER A 124 0.44 30.27 -1.82
C SER A 124 0.86 28.82 -1.64
N VAL A 125 0.79 28.01 -2.70
CA VAL A 125 1.16 26.60 -2.66
C VAL A 125 2.67 26.49 -2.41
N THR A 126 3.03 25.86 -1.30
CA THR A 126 4.43 25.56 -0.97
C THR A 126 4.60 24.05 -0.86
N LEU A 127 5.65 23.52 -1.50
CA LEU A 127 6.00 22.10 -1.44
C LEU A 127 7.10 21.88 -0.41
N GLY A 128 6.80 22.17 0.86
CA GLY A 128 7.78 22.02 1.96
C GLY A 128 8.32 20.60 2.14
N ASN A 129 7.59 19.60 1.64
CA ASN A 129 7.92 18.19 1.70
C ASN A 129 8.90 17.72 0.62
N TYR A 130 9.32 18.61 -0.27
CA TYR A 130 10.29 18.29 -1.32
C TYR A 130 11.44 19.30 -1.28
N THR A 131 12.59 18.88 -0.76
CA THR A 131 13.80 19.71 -0.71
C THR A 131 14.84 19.12 -1.65
N ALA A 132 15.35 19.92 -2.59
CA ALA A 132 16.33 19.49 -3.60
C ALA A 132 15.94 18.18 -4.33
N CYS A 133 14.66 18.07 -4.76
CA CYS A 133 14.10 16.88 -5.41
C CYS A 133 14.00 15.62 -4.55
N ASN A 134 14.23 15.71 -3.24
CA ASN A 134 14.02 14.62 -2.30
C ASN A 134 12.78 14.85 -1.45
N PHE A 135 11.99 13.78 -1.28
CA PHE A 135 10.87 13.78 -0.36
C PHE A 135 11.38 13.75 1.09
N ASP A 136 10.98 14.75 1.88
CA ASP A 136 11.21 14.78 3.32
C ASP A 136 9.93 14.34 4.06
N PRO A 137 9.92 13.16 4.71
CA PRO A 137 8.75 12.65 5.42
C PRO A 137 8.48 13.38 6.74
N THR A 138 9.40 14.22 7.23
CA THR A 138 9.28 14.88 8.54
C THR A 138 8.43 16.15 8.49
N THR A 139 8.29 16.76 7.32
CA THR A 139 7.56 18.03 7.14
C THR A 139 6.10 17.84 6.70
N THR A 140 5.64 16.59 6.54
CA THR A 140 4.26 16.31 6.11
C THR A 140 3.26 16.92 7.10
N GLY A 141 2.28 17.65 6.59
CA GLY A 141 1.30 18.32 7.42
C GLY A 141 -0.14 17.90 7.10
N TYR A 142 -1.04 18.32 7.98
CA TYR A 142 -2.46 18.02 7.84
C TYR A 142 -3.27 19.26 8.20
N ASN A 143 -3.63 20.03 7.18
CA ASN A 143 -4.48 21.20 7.24
C ASN A 143 -5.57 21.09 6.16
N PRO A 144 -6.62 20.30 6.40
CA PRO A 144 -7.74 20.18 5.48
C PRO A 144 -8.64 21.43 5.54
N ILE A 145 -9.29 21.76 4.42
CA ILE A 145 -10.15 22.95 4.35
C ILE A 145 -11.27 22.90 5.40
N SER A 146 -11.30 23.85 6.33
CA SER A 146 -12.26 23.86 7.43
C SER A 146 -13.58 24.52 7.00
N ARG A 147 -14.64 23.74 6.76
CA ARG A 147 -16.00 24.26 6.48
C ARG A 147 -16.74 24.82 7.72
N THR A 148 -16.08 24.86 8.87
CA THR A 148 -16.67 25.14 10.19
C THR A 148 -17.34 26.52 10.32
N ARG A 149 -17.07 27.46 9.41
CA ARG A 149 -17.70 28.79 9.41
C ARG A 149 -19.16 28.82 8.93
N SER A 150 -19.56 27.95 7.99
CA SER A 150 -20.88 28.06 7.34
C SER A 150 -22.05 27.68 8.25
N ARG A 151 -21.90 26.65 9.10
CA ARG A 151 -23.01 26.17 9.95
C ARG A 151 -23.35 27.10 11.11
N ARG A 152 -22.37 27.85 11.65
CA ARG A 152 -22.65 28.82 12.73
C ARG A 152 -23.42 30.04 12.20
N ALA A 153 -23.11 30.50 10.98
CA ALA A 153 -23.82 31.60 10.33
C ALA A 153 -25.30 31.26 10.06
N CYS A 154 -25.59 30.02 9.64
CA CYS A 154 -26.97 29.60 9.39
C CYS A 154 -27.76 29.37 10.70
N ARG A 155 -27.09 28.87 11.76
CA ARG A 155 -27.71 28.64 13.07
C ARG A 155 -28.00 29.94 13.84
N SER A 156 -27.19 31.00 13.66
CA SER A 156 -27.50 32.30 14.29
C SER A 156 -28.69 32.97 13.61
N SER A 157 -28.80 32.90 12.29
CA SER A 157 -29.93 33.47 11.53
C SER A 157 -31.27 32.86 11.96
N ARG A 158 -31.32 31.53 12.17
CA ARG A 158 -32.53 30.82 12.61
C ARG A 158 -33.00 31.17 14.04
N ARG A 159 -32.12 31.69 14.89
CA ARG A 159 -32.46 32.07 16.28
C ARG A 159 -33.08 33.46 16.37
N THR A 160 -32.82 34.32 15.40
CA THR A 160 -33.36 35.70 15.32
C THR A 160 -34.79 35.76 14.77
N THR A 161 -35.20 34.82 13.92
CA THR A 161 -36.53 34.83 13.29
C THR A 161 -37.64 34.25 14.18
N THR A 162 -37.32 33.49 15.23
CA THR A 162 -38.31 32.91 16.16
C THR A 162 -38.62 33.82 17.37
N ARG A 163 -38.23 35.10 17.32
CA ARG A 163 -38.46 36.07 18.40
C ARG A 163 -39.02 37.37 17.81
N SER A 164 -40.17 37.29 17.15
CA SER A 164 -41.02 38.42 16.74
C SER A 164 -42.46 37.94 16.67
#